data_AF-A0A023D3T8-F1
#
_entry.id   AF-A0A023D3T8-F1
#
_cell.length_a   1.000
_cell.length_b   1.000
_cell.length_c   1.000
_cell.angle_alpha   90.00
_cell.angle_beta   90.00
_cell.angle_gamma   90.00
#
_symmetry.space_group_name_H-M   'P 1'
#
loop_
_entity.id
_entity.type
_entity.pdbx_description
1 polymer ?
#
loop_
_entity_poly.entity_id
_entity_poly.type
_entity_poly.pdbx_seq_one_letter_code
_entity_poly.pdbx_strand_id
1 'polypeptide(L)'
;MKRLSFPAILLLAGCAATPPAACPLPGMRSMLDIHLMFGLTRPDHSRVSEAEWDRFLAATITPAFPDGLSVLTAEGQWRDRRSDVIGREASRLVRIVTPPDAALAGKIEAIRAAYKAQFAQQSVGLVIERGCADF
;
A
#
# COMPACT_ATOMS: atom_id res chain seq x y z
N MET A 1 -10.66 -41.50 57.52
CA MET A 1 -9.95 -40.37 56.87
C MET A 1 -10.90 -39.75 55.85
N LYS A 2 -11.56 -38.62 56.17
CA LYS A 2 -12.57 -37.95 55.31
C LYS A 2 -11.85 -37.04 54.31
N ARG A 3 -12.00 -37.31 53.00
CA ARG A 3 -11.43 -36.47 51.93
C ARG A 3 -12.36 -35.28 51.67
N LEU A 4 -11.91 -34.07 52.02
CA LEU A 4 -12.55 -32.82 51.61
C LEU A 4 -12.31 -32.60 50.11
N SER A 5 -13.37 -32.45 49.34
CA SER A 5 -13.30 -32.04 47.93
C SER A 5 -13.46 -30.52 47.84
N PHE A 6 -12.44 -29.83 47.33
CA PHE A 6 -12.49 -28.41 46.99
C PHE A 6 -12.95 -28.24 45.53
N PRO A 7 -13.94 -27.38 45.23
CA PRO A 7 -14.32 -27.11 43.86
C PRO A 7 -13.27 -26.19 43.21
N ALA A 8 -12.71 -26.62 42.09
CA ALA A 8 -11.84 -25.80 41.26
C ALA A 8 -12.71 -24.80 40.47
N ILE A 9 -12.61 -23.51 40.82
CA ILE A 9 -13.21 -22.42 40.04
C ILE A 9 -12.29 -22.15 38.85
N LEU A 10 -12.73 -22.53 37.64
CA LEU A 10 -12.10 -22.10 36.39
C LEU A 10 -12.50 -20.65 36.09
N LEU A 11 -11.55 -19.72 36.25
CA LEU A 11 -11.66 -18.36 35.74
C LEU A 11 -11.36 -18.37 34.23
N LEU A 12 -12.40 -18.28 33.41
CA LEU A 12 -12.30 -18.02 31.97
C LEU A 12 -11.90 -16.54 31.77
N ALA A 13 -10.60 -16.27 31.66
CA ALA A 13 -10.10 -14.99 31.19
C ALA A 13 -10.35 -14.89 29.68
N GLY A 14 -11.48 -14.29 29.29
CA GLY A 14 -11.77 -13.97 27.89
C GLY A 14 -10.89 -12.81 27.41
N CYS A 15 -10.15 -12.99 26.32
CA CYS A 15 -9.50 -11.90 25.62
C CYS A 15 -10.56 -10.92 25.09
N ALA A 16 -10.79 -9.82 25.80
CA ALA A 16 -11.52 -8.70 25.24
C ALA A 16 -10.65 -8.07 24.14
N ALA A 17 -11.02 -8.28 22.88
CA ALA A 17 -10.42 -7.55 21.77
C ALA A 17 -10.75 -6.07 21.95
N THR A 18 -9.74 -5.24 22.16
CA THR A 18 -9.90 -3.78 22.20
C THR A 18 -10.45 -3.34 20.84
N PRO A 19 -11.58 -2.61 20.80
CA PRO A 19 -12.05 -2.05 19.53
C PRO A 19 -10.96 -1.14 18.97
N PRO A 20 -10.76 -1.12 17.63
CA PRO A 20 -9.82 -0.19 17.02
C PRO A 20 -10.16 1.22 17.48
N ALA A 21 -9.12 1.99 17.85
CA ALA A 21 -9.30 3.35 18.31
C ALA A 21 -10.11 4.14 17.28
N ALA A 22 -11.20 4.77 17.74
CA ALA A 22 -11.98 5.67 16.92
C ALA A 22 -11.10 6.86 16.49
N CYS A 23 -11.44 7.48 15.36
CA CYS A 23 -10.68 8.61 14.87
C CYS A 23 -10.76 9.80 15.85
N PRO A 24 -9.64 10.53 16.05
CA PRO A 24 -9.50 11.47 17.16
C PRO A 24 -10.26 12.79 16.96
N LEU A 25 -10.67 13.11 15.73
CA LEU A 25 -11.33 14.38 15.40
C LEU A 25 -12.72 14.13 14.78
N PRO A 26 -13.70 15.03 15.01
CA PRO A 26 -15.01 14.97 14.35
C PRO A 26 -14.86 14.98 12.83
N GLY A 27 -15.69 14.20 12.12
CA GLY A 27 -15.68 14.10 10.65
C GLY A 27 -14.75 13.02 10.10
N MET A 28 -13.65 12.70 10.81
CA MET A 28 -12.69 11.69 10.37
C MET A 28 -13.25 10.27 10.36
N ARG A 29 -12.81 9.48 9.36
CA ARG A 29 -13.19 8.08 9.19
C ARG A 29 -11.94 7.21 9.09
N SER A 30 -12.07 5.93 9.46
CA SER A 30 -11.00 4.96 9.23
C SER A 30 -10.89 4.68 7.73
N MET A 31 -9.74 5.03 7.17
CA MET A 31 -9.42 4.95 5.75
C MET A 31 -8.13 4.14 5.55
N LEU A 32 -7.85 3.75 4.32
CA LEU A 32 -6.58 3.17 3.91
C LEU A 32 -5.71 4.26 3.29
N ASP A 33 -4.44 4.32 3.68
CA ASP A 33 -3.40 5.12 3.02
C ASP A 33 -2.50 4.17 2.23
N ILE A 34 -2.56 4.27 0.91
CA ILE A 34 -1.97 3.33 -0.04
C ILE A 34 -0.86 4.04 -0.79
N HIS A 35 0.35 3.50 -0.68
CA HIS A 35 1.54 4.07 -1.32
C HIS A 35 2.05 3.07 -2.37
N LEU A 36 2.04 3.49 -3.63
CA LEU A 36 2.64 2.76 -4.74
C LEU A 36 3.95 3.42 -5.15
N MET A 37 5.01 2.63 -5.26
CA MET A 37 6.37 3.13 -5.50
C MET A 37 6.86 2.61 -6.84
N PHE A 38 7.07 3.51 -7.80
CA PHE A 38 7.40 3.21 -9.19
C PHE A 38 8.84 3.65 -9.49
N GLY A 39 9.70 2.70 -9.89
CA GLY A 39 11.01 2.98 -10.44
C GLY A 39 10.93 3.48 -11.88
N LEU A 40 11.76 4.45 -12.26
CA LEU A 40 11.77 5.05 -13.59
C LEU A 40 12.97 4.60 -14.45
N THR A 41 13.77 3.64 -13.99
CA THR A 41 14.89 3.10 -14.78
C THR A 41 14.53 1.71 -15.30
N ARG A 42 14.50 1.52 -16.62
CA ARG A 42 14.26 0.22 -17.25
C ARG A 42 15.48 -0.70 -17.14
N PRO A 43 15.33 -2.02 -17.37
CA PRO A 43 16.46 -2.95 -17.34
C PRO A 43 17.59 -2.63 -18.33
N ASP A 44 17.29 -1.96 -19.45
CA ASP A 44 18.27 -1.49 -20.43
C ASP A 44 18.92 -0.15 -20.05
N HIS A 45 18.70 0.32 -18.81
CA HIS A 45 19.13 1.61 -18.26
C HIS A 45 18.50 2.84 -18.91
N SER A 46 17.57 2.67 -19.87
CA SER A 46 16.78 3.79 -20.36
C SER A 46 15.81 4.28 -19.28
N ARG A 47 15.49 5.57 -19.32
CA ARG A 47 14.58 6.20 -18.36
C ARG A 47 13.15 6.22 -18.90
N VAL A 48 12.18 5.92 -18.04
CA VAL A 48 10.77 6.24 -18.27
C VAL A 48 10.65 7.76 -18.28
N SER A 49 10.35 8.32 -19.45
CA SER A 49 10.22 9.77 -19.62
C SER A 49 9.00 10.31 -18.86
N GLU A 50 9.01 11.61 -18.59
CA GLU A 50 7.88 12.29 -17.95
C GLU A 50 6.59 12.10 -18.76
N ALA A 51 6.64 12.28 -20.08
CA ALA A 51 5.49 12.08 -20.95
C ALA A 51 4.98 10.62 -20.97
N GLU A 52 5.85 9.63 -20.83
CA GLU A 52 5.42 8.23 -20.69
C GLU A 52 4.76 7.97 -19.33
N TRP A 53 5.34 8.52 -18.27
CA TRP A 53 4.77 8.45 -16.93
C TRP A 53 3.39 9.10 -16.86
N ASP A 54 3.25 10.31 -17.40
CA ASP A 54 1.98 11.06 -17.38
C ASP A 54 0.89 10.33 -18.15
N ARG A 55 1.23 9.73 -19.30
CA ARG A 55 0.30 8.87 -20.04
C ARG A 55 -0.11 7.64 -19.23
N PHE A 56 0.83 6.98 -18.55
CA PHE A 56 0.52 5.84 -17.71
C PHE A 56 -0.40 6.22 -16.54
N LEU A 57 -0.07 7.31 -15.85
CA LEU A 57 -0.85 7.87 -14.75
C LEU A 57 -2.30 8.13 -15.20
N ALA A 58 -2.47 8.89 -16.28
CA ALA A 58 -3.78 9.28 -16.80
C ALA A 58 -4.61 8.10 -17.33
N ALA A 59 -3.97 7.13 -17.98
CA ALA A 59 -4.67 6.00 -18.60
C ALA A 59 -4.96 4.84 -17.63
N THR A 60 -4.15 4.69 -16.57
CA THR A 60 -4.18 3.46 -15.74
C THR A 60 -4.53 3.75 -14.30
N ILE A 61 -3.88 4.73 -13.67
CA ILE A 61 -4.05 4.96 -12.23
C ILE A 61 -5.24 5.87 -11.96
N THR A 62 -5.32 7.02 -12.65
CA THR A 62 -6.39 8.00 -12.43
C THR A 62 -7.80 7.40 -12.60
N PRO A 63 -8.10 6.56 -13.61
CA PRO A 63 -9.42 5.96 -13.74
C PRO A 63 -9.74 4.93 -12.64
N ALA A 64 -8.72 4.31 -12.04
CA ALA A 64 -8.91 3.37 -10.93
C ALA A 64 -9.18 4.07 -9.59
N PHE A 65 -8.78 5.33 -9.47
CA PHE A 65 -8.94 6.18 -8.29
C PHE A 65 -9.48 7.57 -8.68
N PRO A 66 -10.74 7.65 -9.15
CA PRO A 66 -11.32 8.90 -9.67
C PRO A 66 -11.51 9.97 -8.60
N ASP A 67 -11.61 9.59 -7.33
CA ASP A 67 -11.78 10.52 -6.20
C ASP A 67 -10.49 11.30 -5.88
N GLY A 68 -9.35 10.87 -6.43
CA GLY A 68 -8.08 11.59 -6.34
C GLY A 68 -6.91 10.76 -5.85
N LEU A 69 -5.73 11.32 -6.07
CA LEU A 69 -4.43 10.78 -5.67
C LEU A 69 -3.40 11.91 -5.66
N SER A 70 -2.27 11.69 -4.99
CA SER A 70 -1.10 12.57 -5.04
C SER A 70 0.08 11.85 -5.65
N VAL A 71 0.86 12.55 -6.46
CA VAL A 71 2.12 12.03 -7.03
C VAL A 71 3.28 12.83 -6.45
N LEU A 72 4.25 12.13 -5.88
CA LEU A 72 5.48 12.70 -5.36
C LEU A 72 6.67 12.22 -6.18
N THR A 73 7.58 13.14 -6.48
CA THR A 73 8.89 12.80 -7.06
C THR A 73 9.82 12.33 -5.94
N ALA A 74 10.54 11.24 -6.17
CA ALA A 74 11.52 10.72 -5.22
C ALA A 74 12.76 10.17 -5.93
N GLU A 75 13.81 9.89 -5.16
CA GLU A 75 14.93 9.04 -5.55
C GLU A 75 14.87 7.75 -4.74
N GLY A 76 14.88 6.61 -5.44
CA GLY A 76 14.94 5.28 -4.87
C GLY A 76 16.37 4.75 -4.84
N GLN A 77 16.65 3.92 -3.84
CA GLN A 77 17.78 2.99 -3.83
C GLN A 77 17.22 1.59 -3.72
N TRP A 78 17.39 0.80 -4.78
CA TRP A 78 16.80 -0.53 -4.87
C TRP A 78 17.84 -1.55 -5.29
N ARG A 79 17.74 -2.74 -4.68
CA ARG A 79 18.57 -3.90 -5.00
C ARG A 79 17.98 -4.62 -6.20
N ASP A 80 18.66 -4.56 -7.34
CA ASP A 80 18.29 -5.36 -8.51
C ASP A 80 18.36 -6.84 -8.15
N ARG A 81 17.26 -7.58 -8.38
CA ARG A 81 17.15 -8.98 -7.93
C ARG A 81 17.94 -9.97 -8.79
N ARG A 82 18.41 -9.54 -9.97
CA ARG A 82 19.21 -10.36 -10.88
C ARG A 82 20.70 -10.18 -10.63
N SER A 83 21.16 -8.94 -10.44
CA SER A 83 22.57 -8.62 -10.24
C SER A 83 22.99 -8.50 -8.77
N ASP A 84 22.02 -8.42 -7.84
CA ASP A 84 22.22 -8.16 -6.41
C ASP A 84 22.91 -6.81 -6.08
N VAL A 85 22.91 -5.88 -7.05
CA VAL A 85 23.51 -4.55 -6.92
C VAL A 85 22.46 -3.52 -6.51
N ILE A 86 22.81 -2.63 -5.58
CA ILE A 86 21.97 -1.47 -5.25
C ILE A 86 22.16 -0.39 -6.31
N GLY A 87 21.12 -0.14 -7.08
CA GLY A 87 21.04 0.98 -8.02
C GLY A 87 20.36 2.20 -7.39
N ARG A 88 20.72 3.39 -7.88
CA ARG A 88 19.96 4.62 -7.66
C ARG A 88 19.06 4.86 -8.86
N GLU A 89 17.81 5.17 -8.62
CA GLU A 89 16.88 5.53 -9.68
C GLU A 89 15.98 6.69 -9.28
N ALA A 90 15.51 7.46 -10.25
CA ALA A 90 14.39 8.32 -9.98
C ALA A 90 13.12 7.48 -9.84
N SER A 91 12.20 7.96 -9.01
CA SER A 91 10.97 7.26 -8.70
C SER A 91 9.78 8.20 -8.71
N ARG A 92 8.59 7.61 -8.76
CA ARG A 92 7.31 8.26 -8.48
C ARG A 92 6.61 7.51 -7.36
N LEU A 93 6.17 8.23 -6.35
CA LEU A 93 5.34 7.70 -5.28
C LEU A 93 3.91 8.20 -5.51
N VAL A 94 2.99 7.27 -5.70
CA VAL A 94 1.57 7.57 -5.78
C VAL A 94 0.94 7.25 -4.44
N ARG A 95 0.39 8.28 -3.79
CA ARG A 95 -0.33 8.17 -2.53
C ARG A 95 -1.82 8.30 -2.76
N ILE A 96 -2.59 7.34 -2.27
CA ILE A 96 -4.03 7.27 -2.40
C ILE A 96 -4.62 7.07 -1.00
N VAL A 97 -5.57 7.91 -0.61
CA VAL A 97 -6.32 7.72 0.63
C VAL A 97 -7.77 7.41 0.27
N THR A 98 -8.26 6.27 0.71
CA THR A 98 -9.55 5.73 0.23
C THR A 98 -10.23 4.87 1.31
N PRO A 99 -11.56 4.80 1.38
CA PRO A 99 -12.22 3.85 2.26
C PRO A 99 -11.86 2.41 1.89
N PRO A 100 -11.92 1.45 2.83
CA PRO A 100 -11.81 0.04 2.49
C PRO A 100 -12.88 -0.37 1.46
N ASP A 101 -12.44 -1.00 0.37
CA ASP A 101 -13.30 -1.53 -0.70
C ASP A 101 -12.75 -2.90 -1.12
N ALA A 102 -13.64 -3.89 -1.29
CA ALA A 102 -13.29 -5.25 -1.71
C ALA A 102 -12.59 -5.29 -3.08
N ALA A 103 -12.84 -4.32 -3.96
CA ALA A 103 -12.21 -4.23 -5.27
C ALA A 103 -10.78 -3.65 -5.23
N LEU A 104 -10.31 -3.07 -4.11
CA LEU A 104 -9.01 -2.39 -4.04
C LEU A 104 -7.84 -3.30 -4.39
N ALA A 105 -7.83 -4.53 -3.87
CA ALA A 105 -6.76 -5.48 -4.16
C ALA A 105 -6.62 -5.73 -5.67
N GLY A 106 -7.75 -5.90 -6.36
CA GLY A 106 -7.78 -6.07 -7.82
C GLY A 106 -7.30 -4.83 -8.58
N LYS A 107 -7.77 -3.64 -8.19
CA LYS A 107 -7.34 -2.35 -8.79
C LYS A 107 -5.82 -2.16 -8.67
N ILE A 108 -5.28 -2.39 -7.47
CA ILE A 108 -3.85 -2.24 -7.18
C ILE A 108 -3.02 -3.23 -7.98
N GLU A 109 -3.37 -4.51 -7.98
CA GLU A 109 -2.61 -5.51 -8.74
C GLU A 109 -2.69 -5.29 -10.25
N ALA A 110 -3.83 -4.80 -10.77
CA ALA A 110 -3.94 -4.41 -12.18
C ALA A 110 -2.97 -3.28 -12.53
N ILE A 111 -2.87 -2.23 -11.71
CA ILE A 111 -1.91 -1.13 -11.90
C ILE A 111 -0.46 -1.65 -11.86
N ARG A 112 -0.13 -2.46 -10.85
CA ARG A 112 1.22 -3.02 -10.70
C ARG A 112 1.59 -3.92 -11.88
N ALA A 113 0.66 -4.75 -12.35
CA ALA A 113 0.85 -5.61 -13.50
C ALA A 113 1.04 -4.79 -14.79
N ALA A 114 0.19 -3.79 -15.02
CA ALA A 114 0.28 -2.91 -16.18
C ALA A 114 1.63 -2.18 -16.24
N TYR A 115 2.09 -1.61 -15.12
CA TYR A 115 3.38 -0.92 -15.08
C TYR A 115 4.56 -1.84 -15.38
N LYS A 116 4.58 -3.03 -14.76
CA LYS A 116 5.62 -4.04 -14.99
C LYS A 116 5.65 -4.48 -16.46
N ALA A 117 4.48 -4.70 -17.06
CA ALA A 117 4.39 -5.10 -18.46
C ALA A 117 4.84 -3.98 -19.40
N GLN A 118 4.40 -2.75 -19.18
CA GLN A 118 4.67 -1.62 -20.06
C GLN A 118 6.13 -1.14 -20.00
N PHE A 119 6.76 -1.16 -18.82
CA PHE A 119 8.10 -0.61 -18.62
C PHE A 119 9.16 -1.66 -18.24
N ALA A 120 8.82 -2.95 -18.38
CA ALA A 120 9.69 -4.09 -18.06
C ALA A 120 10.25 -4.06 -16.62
N GLN A 121 9.48 -3.52 -15.68
CA GLN A 121 9.89 -3.36 -14.29
C GLN A 121 9.82 -4.68 -13.52
N GLN A 122 10.77 -4.90 -12.60
CA GLN A 122 10.79 -6.09 -11.75
C GLN A 122 9.67 -6.05 -10.70
N SER A 123 9.35 -4.85 -10.21
CA SER A 123 8.38 -4.65 -9.14
C SER A 123 7.82 -3.24 -9.12
N VAL A 124 6.66 -3.11 -8.50
CA VAL A 124 6.12 -1.84 -7.99
C VAL A 124 5.95 -2.03 -6.49
N GLY A 125 6.55 -1.16 -5.68
CA GLY A 125 6.41 -1.19 -4.23
C GLY A 125 4.98 -0.89 -3.81
N LEU A 126 4.51 -1.52 -2.74
CA LEU A 126 3.18 -1.33 -2.19
C LEU A 126 3.30 -1.29 -0.67
N VAL A 127 2.80 -0.22 -0.07
CA VAL A 127 2.57 -0.10 1.37
C VAL A 127 1.09 0.26 1.55
N ILE A 128 0.43 -0.41 2.49
CA ILE A 128 -0.96 -0.10 2.86
C ILE A 128 -0.97 0.09 4.37
N GLU A 129 -1.38 1.26 4.79
CA GLU A 129 -1.56 1.63 6.19
C GLU A 129 -3.02 1.95 6.46
N ARG A 130 -3.43 1.84 7.72
CA ARG A 130 -4.75 2.28 8.17
C ARG A 130 -4.59 3.58 8.94
N GLY A 131 -5.35 4.59 8.54
CA GLY A 131 -5.32 5.91 9.16
C GLY A 131 -6.71 6.50 9.34
N CYS A 132 -6.74 7.66 9.97
CA CYS A 132 -7.93 8.51 10.03
C CYS A 132 -7.79 9.64 9.02
N ALA A 133 -8.79 9.82 8.17
CA ALA A 133 -8.80 10.89 7.18
C ALA A 133 -10.21 11.44 6.96
N ASP A 134 -10.27 12.66 6.44
CA ASP A 134 -11.48 13.39 6.03
C ASP A 134 -11.12 14.22 4.79
N PHE A 135 -12.08 14.42 3.87
CA PHE A 135 -11.88 15.10 2.58
C PHE A 135 -13.05 16.03 2.25
#